data_AF-A0A0B8QBD1-F1
#
_entry.id   AF-A0A0B8QBD1-F1
#
_cell.length_a   1.000
_cell.length_b   1.000
_cell.length_c   1.000
_cell.angle_alpha   90.00
_cell.angle_beta   90.00
_cell.angle_gamma   90.00
#
_symmetry.space_group_name_H-M   'P 1'
#
loop_
_entity.id
_entity.type
_entity.pdbx_description
1 polymer ?
#
loop_
_entity_poly.entity_id
_entity_poly.type
_entity_poly.pdbx_seq_one_letter_code
_entity_poly.pdbx_strand_id
1 'polypeptide(L)'
;MTMVAFFIGNSLMFIFGAAGAAATGQADISDVMMAQGLLIPAIIVLGLNIWTTNENALYASGLGFSNITGKSSTMLSVINGLVGTLFALWLYNNFVGWLTFLSLAIPPIGGVIIADFIMNKKRYQNFEKAEFKTVNWAAIIAVAVGVAAGKFIPGIVPLNAVLGGALCYILLNPMMNKKAIASEQAA
;
A
#
# COMPACT_ATOMS: atom_id res chain seq x y z
N MET A 1 9.03 -13.52 13.64
CA MET A 1 9.91 -12.36 13.89
C MET A 1 9.24 -11.05 13.51
N THR A 2 8.73 -10.91 12.28
CA THR A 2 8.04 -9.70 11.79
C THR A 2 6.82 -9.28 12.62
N MET A 3 5.96 -10.22 13.02
CA MET A 3 4.79 -9.89 13.86
C MET A 3 5.19 -9.33 15.23
N VAL A 4 6.21 -9.92 15.87
CA VAL A 4 6.71 -9.49 17.17
C VAL A 4 7.38 -8.12 17.06
N ALA A 5 8.22 -7.91 16.04
CA ALA A 5 8.85 -6.62 15.78
C ALA A 5 7.82 -5.52 15.47
N PHE A 6 6.81 -5.83 14.67
CA PHE A 6 5.71 -4.90 14.36
C PHE A 6 4.90 -4.54 15.61
N PHE A 7 4.56 -5.54 16.43
CA PHE A 7 3.80 -5.30 17.66
C PHE A 7 4.57 -4.44 18.65
N ILE A 8 5.84 -4.77 18.91
CA ILE A 8 6.70 -4.01 19.82
C ILE A 8 6.94 -2.60 19.27
N GLY A 9 7.28 -2.48 17.98
CA GLY A 9 7.56 -1.20 17.34
C GLY A 9 6.38 -0.24 17.37
N ASN A 10 5.18 -0.70 16.96
CA ASN A 10 3.98 0.13 16.99
C ASN A 10 3.58 0.50 18.43
N SER A 11 3.67 -0.44 19.37
CA SER A 11 3.33 -0.16 20.77
C SER A 11 4.24 0.91 21.37
N LEU A 12 5.56 0.81 21.13
CA LEU A 12 6.53 1.83 21.56
C LEU A 12 6.25 3.20 20.92
N MET A 13 5.93 3.22 19.61
CA MET A 13 5.59 4.46 18.91
C MET A 13 4.36 5.15 19.52
N PHE A 14 3.31 4.39 19.86
CA PHE A 14 2.13 4.92 20.54
C PHE A 14 2.45 5.42 21.96
N ILE A 15 3.26 4.68 22.72
CA ILE A 15 3.65 5.08 24.08
C ILE A 15 4.45 6.38 24.05
N PHE A 16 5.43 6.52 23.16
CA PHE A 16 6.21 7.75 23.03
C PHE A 16 5.37 8.94 22.57
N GLY A 17 4.45 8.74 21.61
CA GLY A 17 3.52 9.79 21.20
C GLY A 17 2.59 10.24 22.33
N ALA A 18 2.03 9.29 23.09
CA ALA A 18 1.15 9.58 24.21
C ALA A 18 1.88 10.25 25.39
N ALA A 19 3.07 9.76 25.75
CA ALA A 19 3.90 10.33 26.81
C ALA A 19 4.41 11.73 26.43
N GLY A 20 4.82 11.92 25.17
CA GLY A 20 5.17 13.23 24.61
C GLY A 20 4.02 14.22 24.70
N ALA A 21 2.83 13.81 24.24
CA ALA A 21 1.64 14.65 24.31
C ALA A 21 1.24 14.99 25.74
N ALA A 22 1.37 14.06 26.68
CA ALA A 22 1.08 14.31 28.09
C ALA A 22 2.06 15.31 28.74
N ALA A 23 3.33 15.32 28.31
CA ALA A 23 4.36 16.17 28.90
C ALA A 23 4.44 17.57 28.29
N THR A 24 4.26 17.71 26.98
CA THR A 24 4.45 18.98 26.26
C THR A 24 3.22 19.45 25.48
N GLY A 25 2.17 18.63 25.41
CA GLY A 25 0.98 18.90 24.59
C GLY A 25 1.15 18.53 23.11
N GLN A 26 2.32 18.02 22.70
CA GLN A 26 2.64 17.70 21.30
C GLN A 26 2.76 16.19 21.08
N ALA A 27 2.15 15.69 19.99
CA ALA A 27 2.19 14.27 19.65
C ALA A 27 3.43 13.86 18.84
N ASP A 28 4.08 14.81 18.15
CA ASP A 28 5.30 14.56 17.38
C ASP A 28 6.54 14.63 18.28
N ILE A 29 7.36 13.58 18.26
CA ILE A 29 8.58 13.49 19.08
C ILE A 29 9.54 14.65 18.79
N SER A 30 9.60 15.12 17.55
CA SER A 30 10.45 16.25 17.14
C SER A 30 9.98 17.54 17.79
N ASP A 31 8.67 17.75 17.86
CA ASP A 31 8.07 18.91 18.54
C ASP A 31 8.27 18.85 20.06
N VAL A 32 8.19 17.64 20.66
CA VAL A 32 8.55 17.42 22.08
C VAL A 32 10.00 17.82 22.34
N MET A 33 10.92 17.42 21.48
CA MET A 33 12.34 17.74 21.60
C MET A 33 12.61 19.25 21.44
N MET A 34 11.92 19.90 20.50
CA MET A 34 11.98 21.36 20.35
C MET A 34 11.48 22.08 21.61
N ALA A 35 10.35 21.65 22.19
CA ALA A 35 9.79 22.22 23.41
C ALA A 35 10.73 22.07 24.62
N GLN A 36 11.61 21.07 24.62
CA GLN A 36 12.63 20.83 25.65
C GLN A 36 13.96 21.57 25.40
N GLY A 37 14.05 22.38 24.33
CA GLY A 37 15.28 23.10 23.96
C GLY A 37 16.29 22.27 23.16
N LEU A 38 15.93 21.06 22.74
CA LEU A 38 16.79 20.15 21.96
C LEU A 38 16.58 20.35 20.45
N LEU A 39 16.80 21.58 19.96
CA LEU A 39 16.54 21.94 18.57
C LEU A 39 17.39 21.13 17.57
N ILE A 40 18.70 20.97 17.82
CA ILE A 40 19.60 20.27 16.89
C ILE A 40 19.19 18.79 16.73
N PRO A 41 19.00 18.01 17.82
CA PRO A 41 18.51 16.64 17.71
C PRO A 41 17.13 16.54 17.03
N ALA A 42 16.21 17.48 17.29
CA ALA A 42 14.88 17.48 16.68
C ALA A 42 14.95 17.60 15.15
N ILE A 43 15.74 18.54 14.64
CA ILE A 43 15.95 18.74 13.19
C ILE A 43 16.52 17.48 12.54
N ILE A 44 17.50 16.84 13.20
CA ILE A 44 18.13 15.61 12.67
C ILE A 44 17.12 14.46 12.62
N VAL A 45 16.37 14.22 13.71
CA VAL A 45 15.39 13.13 13.79
C VAL A 45 14.27 13.33 12.77
N LEU A 46 13.68 14.52 12.70
CA LEU A 46 12.63 14.86 11.75
C LEU A 46 13.14 14.73 10.31
N GLY A 47 14.30 15.30 10.02
CA GLY A 47 14.92 15.26 8.69
C GLY A 47 15.22 13.84 8.23
N LEU A 48 15.81 13.00 9.08
CA LEU A 48 16.11 11.61 8.75
C LEU A 48 14.85 10.75 8.60
N ASN A 49 13.83 10.98 9.44
CA ASN A 49 12.56 10.27 9.34
C ASN A 49 11.85 10.55 8.01
N ILE A 50 11.77 11.83 7.62
CA ILE A 50 11.17 12.25 6.35
C ILE A 50 12.01 11.75 5.17
N TRP A 51 13.34 11.91 5.22
CA TRP A 51 14.22 11.46 4.14
C TRP A 51 14.06 9.97 3.87
N THR A 52 14.29 9.13 4.87
CA THR A 52 14.34 7.67 4.68
C THR A 52 13.00 7.10 4.21
N THR A 53 11.89 7.64 4.72
CA THR A 53 10.54 7.23 4.30
C THR A 53 10.23 7.67 2.87
N ASN A 54 10.60 8.91 2.51
CA ASN A 54 10.37 9.45 1.17
C ASN A 54 11.24 8.74 0.13
N GLU A 55 12.49 8.42 0.45
CA GLU A 55 13.39 7.64 -0.41
C GLU A 55 12.81 6.25 -0.72
N ASN A 56 12.31 5.54 0.30
CA ASN A 56 11.66 4.25 0.10
C ASN A 56 10.43 4.33 -0.82
N ALA A 57 9.60 5.38 -0.67
CA ALA A 57 8.43 5.61 -1.50
C ALA A 57 8.81 5.94 -2.95
N LEU A 58 9.80 6.82 -3.15
CA LEU A 58 10.30 7.19 -4.47
C LEU A 58 10.91 6.00 -5.19
N TYR A 59 11.76 5.24 -4.50
CA TYR A 59 12.36 4.03 -5.04
C TYR A 59 11.31 2.99 -5.47
N ALA A 60 10.34 2.69 -4.59
CA ALA A 60 9.27 1.75 -4.90
C ALA A 60 8.42 2.21 -6.10
N SER A 61 8.07 3.50 -6.15
CA SER A 61 7.34 4.06 -7.29
C SER A 61 8.15 4.02 -8.59
N GLY A 62 9.44 4.35 -8.54
CA GLY A 62 10.33 4.35 -9.70
C GLY A 62 10.51 2.96 -10.29
N LEU A 63 10.67 1.93 -9.44
CA LEU A 63 10.65 0.53 -9.88
C LEU A 63 9.31 0.13 -10.51
N GLY A 64 8.20 0.53 -9.91
CA GLY A 64 6.86 0.26 -10.44
C GLY A 64 6.67 0.81 -11.86
N PHE A 65 7.03 2.08 -12.09
CA PHE A 65 6.97 2.69 -13.42
C PHE A 65 8.03 2.14 -14.38
N SER A 66 9.23 1.79 -13.89
CA SER A 66 10.30 1.21 -14.69
C SER A 66 9.87 -0.13 -15.27
N ASN A 67 9.21 -0.97 -14.47
CA ASN A 67 8.70 -2.27 -14.90
C ASN A 67 7.62 -2.17 -15.99
N ILE A 68 6.84 -1.08 -16.01
CA ILE A 68 5.79 -0.86 -17.02
C ILE A 68 6.37 -0.23 -18.30
N THR A 69 7.26 0.76 -18.14
CA THR A 69 7.74 1.59 -19.26
C THR A 69 9.06 1.12 -19.87
N GLY A 70 9.78 0.22 -19.20
CA GLY A 70 11.12 -0.21 -19.57
C GLY A 70 12.20 0.85 -19.40
N LYS A 71 11.88 2.02 -18.84
CA LYS A 71 12.83 3.12 -18.62
C LYS A 71 13.58 2.95 -17.30
N SER A 72 14.71 3.64 -17.16
CA SER A 72 15.50 3.64 -15.92
C SER A 72 14.67 4.09 -14.71
N SER A 73 14.70 3.29 -13.65
CA SER A 73 14.05 3.60 -12.37
C SER A 73 14.56 4.90 -11.76
N THR A 74 15.85 5.21 -11.91
CA THR A 74 16.45 6.46 -11.40
C THR A 74 15.80 7.70 -12.03
N MET A 75 15.62 7.70 -13.35
CA MET A 75 14.99 8.82 -14.05
C MET A 75 13.53 8.99 -13.62
N LEU A 76 12.80 7.86 -13.48
CA LEU A 76 11.40 7.86 -13.07
C LEU A 76 11.22 8.29 -11.61
N SER A 77 12.12 7.91 -10.71
CA SER A 77 12.11 8.37 -9.33
C SER A 77 12.28 9.89 -9.25
N VAL A 78 13.19 10.49 -10.03
CA VAL A 78 13.37 11.95 -10.07
C VAL A 78 12.09 12.64 -10.56
N ILE A 79 11.49 12.14 -11.64
CA ILE A 79 10.23 12.68 -12.17
C ILE A 79 9.11 12.56 -11.13
N ASN A 80 8.97 11.40 -10.49
CA ASN A 80 7.98 11.16 -9.44
C ASN A 80 8.20 12.09 -8.24
N GLY A 81 9.45 12.39 -7.88
CA GLY A 81 9.79 13.36 -6.84
C GLY A 81 9.32 14.77 -7.19
N LEU A 82 9.54 15.21 -8.43
CA LEU A 82 9.08 16.52 -8.90
C LEU A 82 7.56 16.60 -8.93
N VAL A 83 6.89 15.59 -9.50
CA VAL A 83 5.43 15.52 -9.56
C VAL A 83 4.82 15.44 -8.17
N GLY A 84 5.38 14.61 -7.28
CA GLY A 84 4.94 14.50 -5.90
C GLY A 84 5.09 15.80 -5.12
N THR A 85 6.18 16.55 -5.33
CA THR A 85 6.40 17.86 -4.72
C THR A 85 5.35 18.88 -5.17
N LEU A 86 5.00 18.91 -6.47
CA LEU A 86 3.94 19.78 -6.97
C LEU A 86 2.57 19.36 -6.43
N PHE A 87 2.31 18.05 -6.39
CA PHE A 87 1.06 17.49 -5.89
C PHE A 87 0.89 17.72 -4.38
N ALA A 88 1.99 17.83 -3.63
CA ALA A 88 1.98 18.13 -2.20
C ALA A 88 1.27 19.46 -1.87
N LEU A 89 1.34 20.46 -2.76
CA LEU A 89 0.65 21.74 -2.59
C LEU A 89 -0.89 21.59 -2.57
N TRP A 90 -1.41 20.69 -3.41
CA TRP A 90 -2.84 20.36 -3.40
C TRP A 90 -3.19 19.43 -2.24
N LEU A 91 -2.31 18.46 -1.98
CA LEU A 91 -2.50 17.44 -0.95
C LEU A 91 -2.57 18.04 0.45
N TYR A 92 -1.80 19.09 0.72
CA TYR A 92 -1.85 19.83 1.98
C TYR A 92 -3.28 20.25 2.35
N ASN A 93 -4.07 20.69 1.36
CA ASN A 93 -5.45 21.13 1.56
C ASN A 93 -6.48 19.98 1.53
N ASN A 94 -6.12 18.82 0.98
CA ASN A 94 -7.03 17.68 0.75
C ASN A 94 -6.56 16.39 1.46
N PHE A 95 -5.76 16.53 2.51
CA PHE A 95 -5.03 15.41 3.12
C PHE A 95 -5.96 14.30 3.62
N VAL A 96 -7.02 14.67 4.35
CA VAL A 96 -7.99 13.71 4.90
C VAL A 96 -8.73 12.96 3.78
N GLY A 97 -9.14 13.67 2.72
CA GLY A 97 -9.81 13.08 1.57
C GLY A 97 -8.90 12.09 0.82
N TRP A 98 -7.63 12.46 0.65
CA TRP A 98 -6.63 11.58 0.06
C TRP A 98 -6.38 10.32 0.89
N LEU A 99 -6.21 10.45 2.21
CA LEU A 99 -6.05 9.29 3.10
C LEU A 99 -7.26 8.36 3.06
N THR A 100 -8.46 8.92 2.97
CA THR A 100 -9.71 8.14 2.83
C THR A 100 -9.72 7.37 1.51
N PHE A 101 -9.32 8.01 0.42
CA PHE A 101 -9.19 7.36 -0.88
C PHE A 101 -8.15 6.22 -0.87
N LEU A 102 -6.97 6.46 -0.31
CA LEU A 102 -5.93 5.43 -0.21
C LEU A 102 -6.38 4.23 0.63
N SER A 103 -7.12 4.49 1.71
CA SER A 103 -7.70 3.44 2.57
C SER A 103 -8.72 2.57 1.83
N LEU A 104 -9.34 3.08 0.77
CA LEU A 104 -10.25 2.33 -0.09
C LEU A 104 -9.52 1.60 -1.23
N ALA A 105 -8.53 2.25 -1.84
CA ALA A 105 -7.92 1.80 -3.09
C ALA A 105 -6.85 0.71 -2.90
N ILE A 106 -6.02 0.81 -1.86
CA ILE A 106 -4.88 -0.10 -1.66
C ILE A 106 -5.32 -1.49 -1.17
N PRO A 107 -6.19 -1.63 -0.15
CA PRO A 107 -6.46 -2.94 0.44
C PRO A 107 -7.08 -3.99 -0.50
N PRO A 108 -8.04 -3.67 -1.39
CA PRO A 108 -8.60 -4.64 -2.36
C PRO A 108 -7.54 -5.32 -3.22
N ILE A 109 -6.49 -4.59 -3.61
CA ILE A 109 -5.41 -5.12 -4.46
C ILE A 109 -4.72 -6.28 -3.73
N GLY A 110 -4.40 -6.09 -2.44
CA GLY A 110 -3.84 -7.16 -1.60
C GLY A 110 -4.79 -8.34 -1.46
N GLY A 111 -6.09 -8.08 -1.26
CA GLY A 111 -7.12 -9.13 -1.17
C GLY A 111 -7.22 -9.98 -2.45
N VAL A 112 -7.21 -9.34 -3.61
CA VAL A 112 -7.26 -10.03 -4.92
C VAL A 112 -5.99 -10.85 -5.15
N ILE A 113 -4.81 -10.33 -4.84
CA ILE A 113 -3.54 -11.05 -4.98
C ILE A 113 -3.51 -12.30 -4.07
N ILE A 114 -3.95 -12.17 -2.82
CA ILE A 114 -4.01 -13.30 -1.88
C ILE A 114 -5.01 -14.36 -2.40
N ALA A 115 -6.18 -13.94 -2.87
CA ALA A 115 -7.19 -14.84 -3.43
C ALA A 115 -6.66 -15.57 -4.68
N ASP A 116 -5.98 -14.87 -5.58
CA ASP A 116 -5.38 -15.46 -6.77
C ASP A 116 -4.31 -16.50 -6.43
N PHE A 117 -3.45 -16.19 -5.47
CA PHE A 117 -2.42 -17.11 -5.01
C PHE A 117 -2.99 -18.38 -4.39
N ILE A 118 -4.05 -18.27 -3.59
CA ILE A 118 -4.70 -19.44 -2.96
C ILE A 118 -5.40 -20.31 -4.00
N MET A 119 -6.10 -19.71 -4.97
CA MET A 119 -6.83 -20.45 -6.01
C MET A 119 -5.92 -21.12 -7.03
N ASN A 120 -4.90 -20.42 -7.53
CA ASN A 120 -4.05 -20.88 -8.62
C ASN A 120 -2.67 -21.34 -8.12
N LYS A 121 -2.62 -21.88 -6.89
CA LYS A 121 -1.38 -22.26 -6.22
C LYS A 121 -0.53 -23.24 -7.04
N LYS A 122 -1.17 -24.08 -7.87
CA LYS A 122 -0.49 -25.04 -8.77
C LYS A 122 0.21 -24.34 -9.94
N ARG A 123 -0.40 -23.31 -10.55
CA ARG A 123 0.23 -22.44 -11.57
C ARG A 123 1.55 -21.83 -11.08
N TYR A 124 1.59 -21.41 -9.82
CA TYR A 124 2.78 -20.80 -9.21
C TYR A 124 3.87 -21.81 -8.82
N GLN A 125 3.60 -23.12 -8.83
CA GLN A 125 4.61 -24.14 -8.58
C GLN A 125 5.43 -24.47 -9.84
N ASN A 126 4.83 -24.35 -11.03
CA ASN A 126 5.50 -24.56 -12.32
C ASN A 126 5.56 -23.26 -13.12
N PHE A 127 6.33 -22.29 -12.61
CA PHE A 127 6.50 -20.96 -13.22
C PHE A 127 6.95 -21.00 -14.69
N GLU A 128 7.74 -22.00 -15.08
CA GLU A 128 8.28 -22.16 -16.44
C GLU A 128 7.22 -22.49 -17.50
N LYS A 129 6.06 -23.03 -17.10
CA LYS A 129 4.95 -23.38 -18.01
C LYS A 129 3.70 -22.53 -17.80
N ALA A 130 3.76 -21.56 -16.90
CA ALA A 130 2.60 -20.75 -16.54
C ALA A 130 2.32 -19.71 -17.63
N GLU A 131 1.20 -19.87 -18.34
CA GLU A 131 0.66 -18.82 -19.21
C GLU A 131 0.04 -17.71 -18.36
N PHE A 132 0.75 -16.59 -18.23
CA PHE A 132 0.22 -15.38 -17.62
C PHE A 132 -0.52 -14.57 -18.68
N LYS A 133 -1.82 -14.34 -18.49
CA LYS A 133 -2.54 -13.33 -19.27
C LYS A 133 -1.98 -11.96 -18.93
N THR A 134 -1.67 -11.18 -19.97
CA THR A 134 -1.16 -9.80 -19.86
C THR A 134 -2.12 -8.88 -19.09
N VAL A 135 -3.43 -9.13 -19.18
CA VAL A 135 -4.45 -8.39 -18.42
C VAL A 135 -5.51 -9.36 -17.88
N ASN A 136 -5.69 -9.35 -16.55
CA ASN A 136 -6.76 -10.09 -15.89
C ASN A 136 -7.93 -9.16 -15.55
N TRP A 137 -8.92 -9.11 -16.45
CA TRP A 137 -10.13 -8.30 -16.26
C TRP A 137 -10.93 -8.69 -15.02
N ALA A 138 -10.91 -9.97 -14.60
CA ALA A 138 -11.56 -10.38 -13.36
C ALA A 138 -10.90 -9.75 -12.13
N ALA A 139 -9.57 -9.59 -12.14
CA ALA A 139 -8.83 -8.90 -11.07
C ALA A 139 -9.17 -7.41 -11.01
N ILE A 140 -9.23 -6.74 -12.17
CA ILE A 140 -9.56 -5.31 -12.24
C ILE A 140 -10.99 -5.05 -11.73
N ILE A 141 -11.96 -5.86 -12.19
CA ILE A 141 -13.35 -5.75 -11.74
C ILE A 141 -13.46 -6.05 -10.25
N ALA A 142 -12.76 -7.07 -9.75
CA ALA A 142 -12.74 -7.40 -8.33
C ALA A 142 -12.19 -6.27 -7.46
N VAL A 143 -11.12 -5.59 -7.90
CA VAL A 143 -10.59 -4.40 -7.21
C VAL A 143 -11.64 -3.28 -7.19
N ALA A 144 -12.28 -2.98 -8.32
CA ALA A 144 -13.32 -1.94 -8.39
C ALA A 144 -14.52 -2.25 -7.47
N VAL A 145 -14.94 -3.52 -7.41
CA VAL A 145 -15.99 -3.98 -6.49
C VAL A 145 -15.52 -3.91 -5.04
N GLY A 146 -14.25 -4.22 -4.74
CA GLY A 146 -13.67 -4.04 -3.41
C GLY A 146 -13.66 -2.58 -2.96
N VAL A 147 -13.28 -1.65 -3.84
CA VAL A 147 -13.35 -0.19 -3.55
C VAL A 147 -14.80 0.23 -3.27
N ALA A 148 -15.75 -0.24 -4.07
CA ALA A 148 -17.18 0.03 -3.84
C ALA A 148 -17.66 -0.56 -2.51
N ALA A 149 -17.30 -1.80 -2.20
CA ALA A 149 -17.62 -2.45 -0.93
C ALA A 149 -17.07 -1.67 0.28
N GLY A 150 -15.83 -1.20 0.20
CA GLY A 150 -15.23 -0.34 1.22
C GLY A 150 -15.98 0.98 1.44
N LYS A 151 -16.61 1.54 0.39
CA LYS A 151 -17.35 2.80 0.45
C LYS A 151 -18.80 2.64 0.94
N PHE A 152 -19.48 1.57 0.51
CA PHE A 152 -20.92 1.40 0.76
C PHE A 152 -21.23 0.52 1.98
N ILE A 153 -20.32 -0.37 2.38
CA ILE A 153 -20.55 -1.24 3.54
C ILE A 153 -20.06 -0.50 4.80
N PRO A 154 -20.95 -0.29 5.80
CA PRO A 154 -20.56 0.31 7.06
C PRO A 154 -19.58 -0.60 7.82
N GLY A 155 -18.65 0.00 8.57
CA GLY A 155 -17.66 -0.72 9.37
C GLY A 155 -16.23 -0.32 9.02
N ILE A 156 -15.31 -1.30 9.14
CA ILE A 156 -13.89 -1.08 8.92
C ILE A 156 -13.63 -1.05 7.41
N VAL A 157 -13.46 0.16 6.87
CA VAL A 157 -13.30 0.42 5.43
C VAL A 157 -12.25 -0.51 4.77
N PRO A 158 -11.02 -0.64 5.29
CA PRO A 158 -10.03 -1.55 4.69
C PRO A 158 -10.46 -3.01 4.69
N LEU A 159 -11.15 -3.48 5.74
CA LEU A 159 -11.57 -4.89 5.86
C LEU A 159 -12.64 -5.21 4.81
N ASN A 160 -13.64 -4.35 4.67
CA ASN A 160 -14.70 -4.50 3.68
C ASN A 160 -14.13 -4.46 2.26
N ALA A 161 -13.14 -3.59 2.03
CA ALA A 161 -12.47 -3.46 0.75
C ALA A 161 -11.67 -4.71 0.36
N VAL A 162 -10.92 -5.30 1.31
CA VAL A 162 -10.18 -6.56 1.12
C VAL A 162 -11.13 -7.73 0.86
N LEU A 163 -12.13 -7.92 1.72
CA LEU A 163 -13.05 -9.05 1.61
C LEU A 163 -13.90 -8.95 0.35
N GLY A 164 -14.40 -7.76 0.03
CA GLY A 164 -15.15 -7.50 -1.20
C GLY A 164 -14.32 -7.82 -2.45
N GLY A 165 -13.06 -7.37 -2.49
CA GLY A 165 -12.15 -7.68 -3.59
C GLY A 165 -11.82 -9.17 -3.71
N ALA A 166 -11.45 -9.81 -2.60
CA ALA A 166 -11.10 -11.23 -2.58
C ALA A 166 -12.29 -12.12 -2.99
N LEU A 167 -13.47 -11.92 -2.40
CA LEU A 167 -14.67 -12.71 -2.72
C LEU A 167 -15.12 -12.51 -4.17
N CYS A 168 -15.10 -11.26 -4.65
CA CYS A 168 -15.46 -10.97 -6.04
C CYS A 168 -14.50 -11.66 -7.02
N TYR A 169 -13.19 -11.66 -6.71
CA TYR A 169 -12.20 -12.36 -7.53
C TYR A 169 -12.44 -13.87 -7.56
N ILE A 170 -12.73 -14.48 -6.42
CA ILE A 170 -13.01 -15.93 -6.31
C ILE A 170 -14.20 -16.32 -7.18
N LEU A 171 -15.23 -15.48 -7.27
CA LEU A 171 -16.42 -15.73 -8.07
C LEU A 171 -16.19 -15.46 -9.57
N LEU A 172 -15.51 -14.37 -9.93
CA LEU A 172 -15.34 -13.95 -11.32
C LEU A 172 -14.23 -14.72 -12.06
N ASN A 173 -13.14 -15.08 -11.38
CA ASN A 173 -12.00 -15.73 -12.02
C ASN A 173 -12.38 -17.08 -12.69
N PRO A 174 -13.15 -17.99 -12.06
CA PRO A 174 -13.60 -19.22 -12.71
C PRO A 174 -14.51 -19.00 -13.93
N MET A 175 -15.31 -17.93 -13.93
CA MET A 175 -16.25 -17.62 -15.00
C MET A 175 -15.56 -17.00 -16.22
N MET A 176 -14.63 -16.08 -15.99
CA MET A 176 -13.97 -15.28 -17.03
C MET A 176 -12.66 -15.90 -17.53
N ASN A 177 -12.06 -16.82 -16.77
CA ASN A 177 -10.76 -17.41 -17.07
C ASN A 177 -10.81 -18.92 -17.35
N LYS A 178 -11.96 -19.45 -17.79
CA LYS A 178 -12.16 -20.89 -18.09
C LYS A 178 -11.05 -21.54 -18.91
N LYS A 179 -10.50 -20.87 -19.93
CA LYS A 179 -9.41 -21.40 -20.76
C LYS A 179 -8.06 -21.53 -20.02
N ALA A 180 -7.73 -20.57 -19.16
CA ALA A 180 -6.47 -20.58 -18.38
C ALA A 180 -6.52 -21.61 -17.24
N ILE A 181 -7.72 -21.86 -16.70
CA ILE A 181 -7.96 -22.88 -15.68
C ILE A 181 -7.94 -24.28 -16.32
N ALA A 182 -8.50 -24.42 -17.53
CA ALA A 182 -8.48 -25.68 -18.27
C ALA A 182 -7.07 -26.12 -18.69
N SER A 183 -6.19 -25.18 -19.07
CA SER A 183 -4.77 -25.48 -19.34
C SER A 183 -3.99 -25.86 -18.08
N GLU A 184 -4.34 -25.31 -16.91
CA GLU A 184 -3.74 -25.66 -15.61
C GLU A 184 -4.17 -27.04 -15.10
N GLN A 185 -5.38 -27.50 -15.46
CA GLN A 185 -5.87 -28.85 -15.11
C GLN A 185 -5.38 -29.94 -16.06
N ALA A 186 -4.98 -29.57 -17.28
CA ALA A 186 -4.46 -30.50 -18.29
C ALA A 186 -2.94 -30.72 -18.21
N ALA A 187 -2.23 -29.98 -17.37
CA ALA A 187 -0.78 -30.06 -17.12
C ALA A 187 -0.48 -30.75 -15.79
#